data_AF-A7AWC3-F1
#
_entry.id   AF-A7AWC3-F1
#
_cell.length_a   1.000
_cell.length_b   1.000
_cell.length_c   1.000
_cell.angle_alpha   90.00
_cell.angle_beta   90.00
_cell.angle_gamma   90.00
#
_symmetry.space_group_name_H-M   'P 1'
#
loop_
_entity.id
_entity.type
_entity.pdbx_description
1 polymer ?
#
loop_
_entity_poly.entity_id
_entity_poly.type
_entity_poly.pdbx_seq_one_letter_code
_entity_poly.pdbx_strand_id
1 'polypeptide(L)'
;MHLYGSMNRLKGARRSHRRRPKKKTPAAIYPSPTPYYGNIQDYYGAPREYYTLPCDDALSVIRDEPIVRLSKMLKAGITADTLILEYEQDPSFHASLLSSLTRLRKIASEKNCDSTRDLVIFFERIIEKPAKHPHFIDRTYTLKRLQEFWKRREFVRYRGLFKRVFRRMLEIALKLQYAGVTLEDFRDPALWWKYGVFKGLPRSTMVDNYMLKHRIALESDIRDFYFIDAATKEVHCSLDPGADDCAKHPIETMDEHVIRRLSDDLKKLGLFPNDEWQTLNLSRVDELQRECSSADSQHAYAIRDFYLSHKYPEYRVVDDPYYLESFVNHRYRTKTLERDLGVKYDNWLRSGAPKPLPRPIGHKYQTLAKWKSLSRGTRRRLVDEYLYPRKVDQTTADPIT
;
A
#
# COMPACT_ATOMS: atom_id res chain seq x y z
N MET A 1 -3.81 50.94 -26.61
CA MET A 1 -5.26 50.69 -26.44
C MET A 1 -5.80 50.32 -27.81
N HIS A 2 -6.04 49.03 -28.11
CA HIS A 2 -6.58 48.62 -29.42
C HIS A 2 -8.11 48.70 -29.40
N LEU A 3 -8.70 49.45 -30.33
CA LEU A 3 -10.15 49.57 -30.54
C LEU A 3 -10.74 48.20 -30.88
N TYR A 4 -11.52 47.63 -29.95
CA TYR A 4 -12.16 46.31 -30.09
C TYR A 4 -13.25 46.23 -31.18
N GLY A 5 -13.49 47.30 -31.95
CA GLY A 5 -14.56 47.42 -32.95
C GLY A 5 -14.16 47.10 -34.40
N SER A 6 -12.87 47.04 -34.74
CA SER A 6 -12.44 46.85 -36.15
C SER A 6 -12.30 45.39 -36.59
N MET A 7 -12.49 44.42 -35.69
CA MET A 7 -12.34 43.00 -36.03
C MET A 7 -13.68 42.30 -36.25
N ASN A 8 -13.87 41.79 -37.47
CA ASN A 8 -15.03 41.00 -37.85
C ASN A 8 -15.19 39.78 -36.94
N ARG A 9 -16.37 39.68 -36.28
CA ARG A 9 -16.71 38.52 -35.46
C ARG A 9 -16.90 37.29 -36.34
N LEU A 10 -16.21 36.20 -36.00
CA LEU A 10 -16.42 34.91 -36.66
C LEU A 10 -17.81 34.37 -36.29
N LYS A 11 -18.65 34.13 -37.30
CA LYS A 11 -19.99 33.52 -37.18
C LYS A 11 -20.05 32.17 -37.90
N GLY A 12 -21.05 31.35 -37.57
CA GLY A 12 -21.32 30.08 -38.26
C GLY A 12 -20.14 29.11 -38.30
N ALA A 13 -19.95 28.49 -39.47
CA ALA A 13 -18.90 27.49 -39.72
C ALA A 13 -17.49 28.01 -39.39
N ARG A 14 -17.19 29.29 -39.65
CA ARG A 14 -15.90 29.91 -39.33
C ARG A 14 -15.61 29.95 -37.82
N ARG A 15 -16.63 30.19 -36.99
CA ARG A 15 -16.49 30.14 -35.52
C ARG A 15 -16.28 28.71 -35.04
N SER A 16 -17.05 27.76 -35.60
CA SER A 16 -16.96 26.34 -35.25
C SER A 16 -15.59 25.77 -35.63
N HIS A 17 -15.09 26.06 -36.84
CA HIS A 17 -13.78 25.60 -37.30
C HIS A 17 -12.61 26.08 -36.42
N ARG A 18 -12.70 27.33 -35.93
CA ARG A 18 -11.68 27.91 -35.04
C ARG A 18 -11.76 27.38 -33.61
N ARG A 19 -12.97 27.12 -33.10
CA ARG A 19 -13.19 26.71 -31.69
C ARG A 19 -13.40 25.22 -31.50
N ARG A 20 -13.43 24.40 -32.57
CA ARG A 20 -13.60 22.96 -32.42
C ARG A 20 -12.47 22.38 -31.58
N PRO A 21 -12.77 21.47 -30.63
CA PRO A 21 -11.75 20.79 -29.86
C PRO A 21 -10.83 19.99 -30.79
N LYS A 22 -9.52 20.16 -30.63
CA LYS A 22 -8.49 19.45 -31.38
C LYS A 22 -7.48 18.89 -30.39
N LYS A 23 -7.00 17.66 -30.61
CA LYS A 23 -5.85 17.13 -29.87
C LYS A 23 -4.63 17.91 -30.34
N LYS A 24 -4.01 18.71 -29.45
CA LYS A 24 -2.91 19.62 -29.79
C LYS A 24 -1.52 19.07 -29.42
N THR A 25 -1.47 18.10 -28.52
CA THR A 25 -0.23 17.51 -28.03
C THR A 25 0.12 16.25 -28.81
N PRO A 26 1.37 16.05 -29.26
CA PRO A 26 1.78 14.84 -29.98
C PRO A 26 1.39 13.54 -29.25
N ALA A 27 1.54 13.51 -27.93
CA ALA A 27 1.14 12.36 -27.10
C ALA A 27 -0.37 12.06 -27.10
N ALA A 28 -1.23 13.06 -27.35
CA ALA A 28 -2.67 12.85 -27.49
C ALA A 28 -3.08 12.52 -28.93
N ILE A 29 -2.27 12.91 -29.92
CA ILE A 29 -2.48 12.63 -31.35
C ILE A 29 -2.11 11.17 -31.65
N TYR A 30 -1.04 10.68 -31.04
CA TYR A 30 -0.59 9.28 -31.11
C TYR A 30 -0.71 8.61 -29.73
N PRO A 31 -1.94 8.39 -29.21
CA PRO A 31 -2.08 7.41 -28.15
C PRO A 31 -1.80 6.07 -28.83
N SER A 32 -0.60 5.52 -28.66
CA SER A 32 -0.43 4.10 -28.94
C SER A 32 -1.50 3.38 -28.11
N PRO A 33 -2.34 2.52 -28.71
CA PRO A 33 -3.19 1.65 -27.91
C PRO A 33 -2.27 0.98 -26.89
N THR A 34 -2.66 0.99 -25.62
CA THR A 34 -1.86 0.38 -24.56
C THR A 34 -1.65 -1.07 -24.98
N PRO A 35 -0.42 -1.53 -25.26
CA PRO A 35 -0.21 -2.90 -25.67
C PRO A 35 -0.58 -3.78 -24.47
N TYR A 36 -1.80 -4.30 -24.47
CA TYR A 36 -2.23 -5.34 -23.56
C TYR A 36 -1.79 -6.67 -24.15
N TYR A 37 -0.49 -6.95 -24.02
CA TYR A 37 0.07 -8.28 -24.22
C TYR A 37 1.15 -8.51 -23.17
N GLY A 38 0.76 -8.45 -21.91
CA GLY A 38 1.49 -9.28 -20.94
C GLY A 38 0.97 -10.70 -21.12
N ASN A 39 1.86 -11.67 -21.29
CA ASN A 39 1.48 -13.07 -21.26
C ASN A 39 0.68 -13.34 -19.97
N ILE A 40 -0.52 -13.92 -20.06
CA ILE A 40 -1.38 -14.18 -18.89
C ILE A 40 -0.63 -15.04 -17.85
N GLN A 41 0.30 -15.89 -18.30
CA GLN A 41 1.16 -16.72 -17.44
C GLN A 41 2.18 -15.92 -16.63
N ASP A 42 2.49 -14.67 -17.01
CA ASP A 42 3.34 -13.78 -16.23
C ASP A 42 2.56 -13.07 -15.11
N TYR A 43 1.22 -13.17 -15.10
CA TYR A 43 0.37 -12.63 -14.04
C TYR A 43 -0.02 -13.74 -13.05
N TYR A 44 0.56 -13.65 -11.84
CA TYR A 44 0.28 -14.60 -10.76
C TYR A 44 -1.19 -14.53 -10.31
N GLY A 45 -1.89 -15.67 -10.36
CA GLY A 45 -3.25 -15.80 -9.83
C GLY A 45 -4.33 -15.08 -10.65
N ALA A 46 -4.18 -15.02 -11.99
CA ALA A 46 -5.25 -14.54 -12.85
C ALA A 46 -6.56 -15.33 -12.58
N PRO A 47 -7.72 -14.68 -12.52
CA PRO A 47 -9.01 -15.39 -12.38
C PRO A 47 -9.23 -16.40 -13.51
N ARG A 48 -10.03 -17.45 -13.25
CA ARG A 48 -10.24 -18.57 -14.19
C ARG A 48 -10.76 -18.11 -15.55
N GLU A 49 -11.51 -17.02 -15.54
CA GLU A 49 -12.14 -16.36 -16.68
C GLU A 49 -11.11 -15.77 -17.66
N TYR A 50 -9.89 -15.52 -17.22
CA TYR A 50 -8.81 -15.01 -18.07
C TYR A 50 -7.98 -16.12 -18.72
N TYR A 51 -8.18 -17.39 -18.35
CA TYR A 51 -7.51 -18.49 -19.01
C TYR A 51 -8.30 -18.96 -20.22
N THR A 52 -7.71 -18.81 -21.39
CA THR A 52 -8.19 -19.44 -22.61
C THR A 52 -7.83 -20.92 -22.59
N LEU A 53 -8.79 -21.78 -22.93
CA LEU A 53 -8.52 -23.21 -23.08
C LEU A 53 -7.61 -23.42 -24.29
N PRO A 54 -6.56 -24.25 -24.17
CA PRO A 54 -5.75 -24.63 -25.32
C PRO A 54 -6.56 -25.52 -26.27
N CYS A 55 -6.08 -25.67 -27.50
CA CYS A 55 -6.73 -26.52 -28.49
C CYS A 55 -6.82 -27.99 -28.03
N ASP A 56 -7.79 -28.75 -28.58
CA ASP A 56 -8.07 -30.12 -28.15
C ASP A 56 -6.83 -31.05 -28.22
N ASP A 57 -5.99 -30.89 -29.24
CA ASP A 57 -4.74 -31.66 -29.37
C ASP A 57 -3.78 -31.37 -28.21
N ALA A 58 -3.68 -30.12 -27.78
CA ALA A 58 -2.87 -29.77 -26.63
C ALA A 58 -3.48 -30.32 -25.33
N LEU A 59 -4.81 -30.33 -25.20
CA LEU A 59 -5.50 -30.96 -24.07
C LEU A 59 -5.20 -32.46 -23.99
N SER A 60 -5.04 -33.15 -25.12
CA SER A 60 -4.65 -34.57 -25.14
C SER A 60 -3.27 -34.76 -24.52
N VAL A 61 -2.28 -33.94 -24.88
CA VAL A 61 -0.92 -34.02 -24.34
C VAL A 61 -0.87 -33.64 -22.86
N ILE A 62 -1.67 -32.67 -22.42
CA ILE A 62 -1.72 -32.28 -21.00
C ILE A 62 -2.30 -33.38 -20.12
N ARG A 63 -3.14 -34.26 -20.69
CA ARG A 63 -3.71 -35.42 -20.02
C ARG A 63 -2.78 -36.64 -20.00
N ASP A 64 -1.65 -36.59 -20.71
CA ASP A 64 -0.67 -37.66 -20.71
C ASP A 64 -0.02 -37.81 -19.33
N GLU A 65 0.33 -39.05 -18.98
CA GLU A 65 0.83 -39.44 -17.65
C GLU A 65 2.02 -38.57 -17.16
N PRO A 66 3.03 -38.22 -17.98
CA PRO A 66 4.17 -37.45 -17.50
C PRO A 66 3.77 -36.04 -17.03
N ILE A 67 2.90 -35.36 -17.78
CA ILE A 67 2.43 -34.02 -17.44
C ILE A 67 1.50 -34.08 -16.23
N VAL A 68 0.68 -35.12 -16.10
CA VAL A 68 -0.19 -35.34 -14.94
C VAL A 68 0.63 -35.61 -13.68
N ARG A 69 1.69 -36.43 -13.76
CA ARG A 69 2.61 -36.68 -12.64
C ARG A 69 3.29 -35.39 -12.20
N LEU A 70 3.85 -34.61 -13.14
CA LEU A 70 4.43 -33.29 -12.85
C LEU A 70 3.41 -32.36 -12.18
N SER A 71 2.17 -32.30 -12.70
CA SER A 71 1.10 -31.47 -12.12
C SER A 71 0.77 -31.86 -10.68
N LYS A 72 0.76 -33.16 -10.36
CA LYS A 72 0.55 -33.64 -8.98
C LYS A 72 1.69 -33.21 -8.05
N MET A 73 2.94 -33.30 -8.51
CA MET A 73 4.11 -32.86 -7.72
C MET A 73 4.06 -31.35 -7.44
N LEU A 74 3.71 -30.55 -8.45
CA LEU A 74 3.51 -29.10 -8.29
C LEU A 74 2.39 -28.78 -7.28
N LYS A 75 1.26 -29.51 -7.34
CA LYS A 75 0.17 -29.35 -6.38
C LYS A 75 0.54 -29.75 -4.96
N ALA A 76 1.41 -30.76 -4.81
CA ALA A 76 1.93 -31.18 -3.51
C ALA A 76 2.92 -30.16 -2.91
N GLY A 77 3.39 -29.18 -3.69
CA GLY A 77 4.29 -28.13 -3.22
C GLY A 77 5.77 -28.53 -3.29
N ILE A 78 6.16 -29.28 -4.32
CA ILE A 78 7.57 -29.61 -4.59
C ILE A 78 8.42 -28.34 -4.76
N THR A 79 9.70 -28.40 -4.41
CA THR A 79 10.67 -27.31 -4.63
C THR A 79 11.42 -27.51 -5.94
N ALA A 80 12.09 -26.47 -6.45
CA ALA A 80 12.91 -26.59 -7.66
C ALA A 80 14.04 -27.61 -7.48
N ASP A 81 14.69 -27.61 -6.31
CA ASP A 81 15.82 -28.52 -6.01
C ASP A 81 15.36 -29.98 -5.92
N THR A 82 14.20 -30.23 -5.32
CA THR A 82 13.62 -31.59 -5.25
C THR A 82 13.14 -32.08 -6.61
N LEU A 83 12.64 -31.21 -7.47
CA LEU A 83 12.30 -31.56 -8.86
C LEU A 83 13.54 -31.90 -9.69
N ILE A 84 14.66 -31.20 -9.48
CA ILE A 84 15.94 -31.51 -10.14
C ILE A 84 16.44 -32.89 -9.71
N LEU A 85 16.40 -33.17 -8.40
CA LEU A 85 16.76 -34.48 -7.86
C LEU A 85 15.88 -35.60 -8.45
N GLU A 86 14.58 -35.36 -8.61
CA GLU A 86 13.68 -36.33 -9.26
C GLU A 86 14.10 -36.59 -10.72
N TYR A 87 14.49 -35.55 -11.46
CA TYR A 87 14.96 -35.70 -12.85
C TYR A 87 16.27 -36.49 -12.94
N GLU A 88 17.14 -36.40 -11.93
CA GLU A 88 18.37 -37.17 -11.83
C GLU A 88 18.11 -38.63 -11.44
N GLN A 89 17.12 -38.88 -10.57
CA GLN A 89 16.75 -40.22 -10.10
C GLN A 89 15.92 -41.01 -11.13
N ASP A 90 15.06 -40.33 -11.89
CA ASP A 90 14.22 -40.92 -12.95
C ASP A 90 14.45 -40.20 -14.30
N PRO A 91 15.55 -40.51 -15.01
CA PRO A 91 15.84 -39.91 -16.31
C PRO A 91 14.79 -40.25 -17.38
N SER A 92 14.11 -41.39 -17.24
CA SER A 92 13.05 -41.82 -18.16
C SER A 92 11.84 -40.90 -18.08
N PHE A 93 11.44 -40.53 -16.87
CA PHE A 93 10.41 -39.53 -16.64
C PHE A 93 10.79 -38.17 -17.21
N HIS A 94 12.01 -37.69 -16.97
CA HIS A 94 12.47 -36.41 -17.53
C HIS A 94 12.50 -36.42 -19.07
N ALA A 95 12.97 -37.51 -19.69
CA ALA A 95 12.92 -37.65 -21.16
C ALA A 95 11.48 -37.66 -21.70
N SER A 96 10.55 -38.30 -21.00
CA SER A 96 9.12 -38.34 -21.36
C SER A 96 8.46 -36.96 -21.27
N LEU A 97 8.84 -36.16 -20.27
CA LEU A 97 8.43 -34.76 -20.16
C LEU A 97 8.95 -33.90 -21.32
N LEU A 98 10.23 -34.05 -21.69
CA LEU A 98 10.82 -33.33 -22.84
C LEU A 98 10.15 -33.71 -24.17
N SER A 99 9.79 -34.98 -24.35
CA SER A 99 9.00 -35.45 -25.50
C SER A 99 7.63 -34.79 -25.55
N SER A 100 6.92 -34.75 -24.41
CA SER A 100 5.62 -34.10 -24.28
C SER A 100 5.70 -32.59 -24.58
N LEU A 101 6.75 -31.93 -24.10
CA LEU A 101 7.03 -30.53 -24.38
C LEU A 101 7.27 -30.26 -25.87
N THR A 102 8.01 -31.16 -26.54
CA THR A 102 8.26 -31.07 -27.98
C THR A 102 6.97 -31.24 -28.79
N ARG A 103 6.07 -32.15 -28.37
CA ARG A 103 4.73 -32.29 -28.96
C ARG A 103 3.91 -31.01 -28.80
N LEU A 104 3.91 -30.40 -27.60
CA LEU A 104 3.22 -29.13 -27.37
C LEU A 104 3.76 -27.99 -28.23
N ARG A 105 5.09 -27.89 -28.41
CA ARG A 105 5.73 -26.92 -29.33
C ARG A 105 5.23 -27.07 -30.76
N LYS A 106 5.17 -28.32 -31.25
CA LYS A 106 4.69 -28.63 -32.59
C LYS A 106 3.23 -28.18 -32.76
N ILE A 107 2.37 -28.55 -31.82
CA ILE A 107 0.94 -28.16 -31.83
C ILE A 107 0.78 -26.64 -31.79
N ALA A 108 1.54 -25.93 -30.94
CA ALA A 108 1.47 -24.47 -30.83
C ALA A 108 1.80 -23.77 -32.17
N SER A 109 2.81 -24.27 -32.88
CA SER A 109 3.23 -23.74 -34.18
C SER A 109 2.25 -24.10 -35.30
N GLU A 110 1.82 -25.36 -35.39
CA GLU A 110 0.94 -25.85 -36.46
C GLU A 110 -0.48 -25.28 -36.37
N LYS A 111 -1.03 -25.19 -35.16
CA LYS A 111 -2.38 -24.68 -34.93
C LYS A 111 -2.43 -23.18 -34.67
N ASN A 112 -1.27 -22.50 -34.65
CA ASN A 112 -1.11 -21.10 -34.27
C ASN A 112 -1.93 -20.72 -33.01
N CYS A 113 -1.87 -21.57 -31.99
CA CYS A 113 -2.67 -21.42 -30.77
C CYS A 113 -1.86 -20.71 -29.68
N ASP A 114 -2.24 -19.47 -29.36
CA ASP A 114 -1.55 -18.65 -28.36
C ASP A 114 -1.61 -19.28 -26.96
N SER A 115 -2.75 -19.86 -26.57
CA SER A 115 -2.90 -20.55 -25.28
C SER A 115 -1.95 -21.74 -25.13
N THR A 116 -1.75 -22.51 -26.21
CA THR A 116 -0.79 -23.62 -26.21
C THR A 116 0.64 -23.09 -26.17
N ARG A 117 0.94 -21.98 -26.86
CA ARG A 117 2.25 -21.33 -26.79
C ARG A 117 2.59 -20.87 -25.36
N ASP A 118 1.61 -20.33 -24.65
CA ASP A 118 1.76 -19.94 -23.25
C ASP A 118 2.06 -21.13 -22.33
N LEU A 119 1.39 -22.27 -22.55
CA LEU A 119 1.67 -23.52 -21.82
C LEU A 119 3.06 -24.06 -22.12
N VAL A 120 3.52 -23.98 -23.37
CA VAL A 120 4.90 -24.35 -23.74
C VAL A 120 5.89 -23.52 -22.94
N ILE A 121 5.73 -22.19 -22.89
CA ILE A 121 6.61 -21.31 -22.12
C ILE A 121 6.62 -21.69 -20.63
N PHE A 122 5.46 -22.00 -20.06
CA PHE A 122 5.33 -22.45 -18.67
C PHE A 122 6.11 -23.74 -18.43
N PHE A 123 5.87 -24.78 -19.24
CA PHE A 123 6.54 -26.07 -19.08
C PHE A 123 8.03 -26.02 -19.42
N GLU A 124 8.47 -25.19 -20.37
CA GLU A 124 9.90 -24.94 -20.63
C GLU A 124 10.64 -24.42 -19.39
N ARG A 125 10.03 -23.45 -18.69
CA ARG A 125 10.60 -22.86 -17.47
C ARG A 125 10.74 -23.90 -16.35
N ILE A 126 9.82 -24.85 -16.26
CA ILE A 126 9.80 -25.90 -15.21
C ILE A 126 10.67 -27.11 -15.56
N ILE A 127 10.61 -27.58 -16.81
CA ILE A 127 11.27 -28.82 -17.25
C ILE A 127 12.73 -28.53 -17.57
N GLU A 128 13.04 -27.54 -18.41
CA GLU A 128 14.41 -27.32 -18.88
C GLU A 128 15.26 -26.51 -17.89
N LYS A 129 14.64 -25.59 -17.14
CA LYS A 129 15.37 -24.60 -16.30
C LYS A 129 14.75 -24.39 -14.91
N PRO A 130 14.44 -25.46 -14.14
CA PRO A 130 13.79 -25.34 -12.83
C PRO A 130 14.54 -24.42 -11.85
N ALA A 131 15.87 -24.52 -11.78
CA ALA A 131 16.71 -23.69 -10.90
C ALA A 131 16.67 -22.19 -11.23
N LYS A 132 16.48 -21.82 -12.51
CA LYS A 132 16.38 -20.39 -12.92
C LYS A 132 14.98 -19.82 -12.69
N HIS A 133 13.97 -20.70 -12.62
CA HIS A 133 12.57 -20.32 -12.53
C HIS A 133 11.83 -20.94 -11.32
N PRO A 134 12.39 -20.89 -10.08
CA PRO A 134 11.83 -21.59 -8.93
C PRO A 134 10.42 -21.12 -8.55
N HIS A 135 10.08 -19.86 -8.83
CA HIS A 135 8.74 -19.29 -8.66
C HIS A 135 7.62 -19.91 -9.52
N PHE A 136 7.92 -20.76 -10.50
CA PHE A 136 6.90 -21.54 -11.20
C PHE A 136 6.61 -22.89 -10.53
N ILE A 137 7.45 -23.28 -9.58
CA ILE A 137 7.46 -24.61 -8.97
C ILE A 137 7.08 -24.49 -7.48
N ASP A 138 7.84 -23.70 -6.74
CA ASP A 138 7.71 -23.55 -5.30
C ASP A 138 6.76 -22.40 -4.95
N ARG A 139 5.58 -22.75 -4.45
CA ARG A 139 4.57 -21.78 -3.98
C ARG A 139 5.11 -20.87 -2.88
N THR A 140 5.89 -21.42 -1.94
CA THR A 140 6.43 -20.64 -0.81
C THR A 140 7.46 -19.63 -1.29
N TYR A 141 8.35 -20.04 -2.20
CA TYR A 141 9.28 -19.16 -2.88
C TYR A 141 8.56 -18.04 -3.64
N THR A 142 7.47 -18.36 -4.35
CA THR A 142 6.70 -17.36 -5.09
C THR A 142 6.06 -16.33 -4.17
N LEU A 143 5.45 -16.78 -3.07
CA LEU A 143 4.88 -15.87 -2.06
C LEU A 143 5.97 -14.98 -1.45
N LYS A 144 7.13 -15.55 -1.12
CA LYS A 144 8.27 -14.80 -0.60
C LYS A 144 8.76 -13.74 -1.60
N ARG A 145 8.93 -14.12 -2.87
CA ARG A 145 9.37 -13.21 -3.93
C ARG A 145 8.33 -12.10 -4.18
N LEU A 146 7.05 -12.44 -4.15
CA LEU A 146 5.96 -11.46 -4.27
C LEU A 146 5.99 -10.49 -3.08
N GLN A 147 6.17 -10.99 -1.86
CA GLN A 147 6.30 -10.16 -0.67
C GLN A 147 7.51 -9.22 -0.76
N GLU A 148 8.66 -9.70 -1.22
CA GLU A 148 9.85 -8.87 -1.45
C GLU A 148 9.61 -7.79 -2.50
N PHE A 149 8.95 -8.13 -3.61
CA PHE A 149 8.58 -7.18 -4.65
C PHE A 149 7.66 -6.08 -4.10
N TRP A 150 6.64 -6.47 -3.34
CA TRP A 150 5.73 -5.52 -2.69
C TRP A 150 6.45 -4.65 -1.67
N LYS A 151 7.30 -5.22 -0.82
CA LYS A 151 8.15 -4.47 0.14
C LYS A 151 9.00 -3.42 -0.57
N ARG A 152 9.68 -3.77 -1.66
CA ARG A 152 10.49 -2.82 -2.46
C ARG A 152 9.63 -1.72 -3.06
N ARG A 153 8.50 -2.07 -3.68
CA ARG A 153 7.59 -1.11 -4.31
C ARG A 153 7.01 -0.14 -3.28
N GLU A 154 6.62 -0.67 -2.13
CA GLU A 154 6.13 0.13 -1.02
C GLU A 154 7.19 1.08 -0.49
N PHE A 155 8.42 0.61 -0.26
CA PHE A 155 9.53 1.44 0.17
C PHE A 155 9.76 2.64 -0.76
N VAL A 156 9.77 2.42 -2.08
CA VAL A 156 9.92 3.50 -3.07
C VAL A 156 8.77 4.50 -2.98
N ARG A 157 7.53 4.02 -2.85
CA ARG A 157 6.34 4.86 -2.72
C ARG A 157 6.35 5.66 -1.41
N TYR A 158 6.68 5.03 -0.30
CA TYR A 158 6.85 5.67 1.00
C TYR A 158 7.90 6.77 0.93
N ARG A 159 9.10 6.48 0.41
CA ARG A 159 10.17 7.47 0.25
C ARG A 159 9.74 8.67 -0.60
N GLY A 160 8.99 8.42 -1.68
CA GLY A 160 8.43 9.48 -2.53
C GLY A 160 7.39 10.34 -1.81
N LEU A 161 6.49 9.71 -1.04
CA LEU A 161 5.52 10.40 -0.19
C LEU A 161 6.21 11.24 0.88
N PHE A 162 7.10 10.61 1.65
CA PHE A 162 7.88 11.23 2.71
C PHE A 162 8.64 12.48 2.24
N LYS A 163 9.32 12.40 1.08
CA LYS A 163 9.97 13.57 0.47
C LYS A 163 8.99 14.72 0.18
N ARG A 164 7.77 14.42 -0.28
CA ARG A 164 6.75 15.44 -0.57
C ARG A 164 6.20 16.07 0.71
N VAL A 165 5.88 15.25 1.72
CA VAL A 165 5.37 15.73 3.01
C VAL A 165 6.43 16.55 3.73
N PHE A 166 7.69 16.10 3.75
CA PHE A 166 8.80 16.85 4.35
C PHE A 166 9.02 18.21 3.67
N ARG A 167 8.96 18.29 2.34
CA ARG A 167 9.04 19.60 1.65
C ARG A 167 7.91 20.54 2.06
N ARG A 168 6.69 20.02 2.15
CA ARG A 168 5.53 20.79 2.61
C ARG A 168 5.70 21.26 4.06
N MET A 169 6.22 20.40 4.93
CA MET A 169 6.57 20.73 6.31
C MET A 169 7.53 21.92 6.36
N LEU A 170 8.62 21.90 5.58
CA LEU A 170 9.56 23.04 5.51
C LEU A 170 8.91 24.32 4.96
N GLU A 171 8.07 24.21 3.92
CA GLU A 171 7.33 25.37 3.38
C GLU A 171 6.38 26.00 4.41
N ILE A 172 5.79 25.20 5.30
CA ILE A 172 4.90 25.67 6.37
C ILE A 172 5.75 26.27 7.51
N ALA A 173 6.79 25.56 7.96
CA ALA A 173 7.68 26.01 9.02
C ALA A 173 8.21 27.43 8.75
N LEU A 174 8.72 27.67 7.53
CA LEU A 174 9.24 28.98 7.16
C LEU A 174 8.15 30.05 7.09
N LYS A 175 6.95 29.73 6.63
CA LYS A 175 5.83 30.69 6.63
C LYS A 175 5.43 31.10 8.04
N LEU A 176 5.44 30.15 8.97
CA LEU A 176 5.13 30.41 10.38
C LEU A 176 6.26 31.17 11.07
N GLN A 177 7.51 30.93 10.67
CA GLN A 177 8.66 31.74 11.09
C GLN A 177 8.49 33.21 10.70
N TYR A 178 8.03 33.50 9.49
CA TYR A 178 7.69 34.86 9.09
C TYR A 178 6.53 35.47 9.90
N ALA A 179 5.67 34.64 10.49
CA ALA A 179 4.55 35.06 11.33
C ALA A 179 4.90 35.10 12.83
N GLY A 180 6.15 34.82 13.22
CA GLY A 180 6.63 34.92 14.60
C GLY A 180 6.75 33.61 15.38
N VAL A 181 6.48 32.45 14.78
CA VAL A 181 6.67 31.13 15.44
C VAL A 181 8.11 30.65 15.21
N THR A 182 8.84 30.24 16.24
CA THR A 182 10.22 29.77 16.03
C THR A 182 10.25 28.41 15.32
N LEU A 183 11.38 28.07 14.69
CA LEU A 183 11.51 26.76 14.03
C LEU A 183 11.54 25.62 15.06
N GLU A 184 12.07 25.91 16.24
CA GLU A 184 12.09 25.04 17.41
C GLU A 184 10.67 24.78 17.92
N ASP A 185 9.81 25.80 18.01
CA ASP A 185 8.40 25.63 18.39
C ASP A 185 7.66 24.76 17.36
N PHE A 186 7.98 24.93 16.07
CA PHE A 186 7.40 24.13 14.99
C PHE A 186 7.82 22.65 15.04
N ARG A 187 8.69 22.23 15.97
CA ARG A 187 9.00 20.82 16.21
C ARG A 187 7.80 20.02 16.71
N ASP A 188 6.83 20.66 17.36
CA ASP A 188 5.65 19.99 17.89
C ASP A 188 4.74 19.43 16.78
N PRO A 189 4.50 18.10 16.74
CA PRO A 189 3.60 17.48 15.78
C PRO A 189 2.16 18.03 15.81
N ALA A 190 1.68 18.57 16.94
CA ALA A 190 0.36 19.18 17.01
C ALA A 190 0.23 20.36 16.03
N LEU A 191 1.31 21.14 15.85
CA LEU A 191 1.35 22.21 14.85
C LEU A 191 1.34 21.67 13.43
N TRP A 192 1.94 20.50 13.18
CA TRP A 192 1.94 19.88 11.85
C TRP A 192 0.53 19.49 11.43
N TRP A 193 -0.25 18.95 12.36
CA TRP A 193 -1.66 18.65 12.15
C TRP A 193 -2.49 19.92 11.98
N LYS A 194 -2.33 20.91 12.86
CA LYS A 194 -3.05 22.20 12.81
C LYS A 194 -2.84 22.96 11.50
N TYR A 195 -1.59 23.06 11.03
CA TYR A 195 -1.24 23.78 9.81
C TYR A 195 -1.26 22.89 8.56
N GLY A 196 -1.69 21.63 8.70
CA GLY A 196 -2.00 20.75 7.59
C GLY A 196 -0.78 20.27 6.81
N VAL A 197 0.32 19.92 7.48
CA VAL A 197 1.45 19.19 6.89
C VAL A 197 0.95 17.88 6.25
N PHE A 198 0.01 17.21 6.92
CA PHE A 198 -0.57 15.92 6.52
C PHE A 198 -1.85 16.03 5.67
N LYS A 199 -2.27 17.22 5.23
CA LYS A 199 -3.56 17.44 4.51
C LYS A 199 -3.76 16.53 3.28
N GLY A 200 -2.70 16.04 2.66
CA GLY A 200 -2.76 15.14 1.49
C GLY A 200 -2.80 13.65 1.81
N LEU A 201 -2.85 13.28 3.10
CA LEU A 201 -2.90 11.90 3.55
C LEU A 201 -4.34 11.51 3.95
N PRO A 202 -4.73 10.25 3.70
CA PRO A 202 -5.95 9.72 4.30
C PRO A 202 -5.79 9.68 5.83
N ARG A 203 -6.90 9.87 6.55
CA ARG A 203 -6.95 9.58 7.98
C ARG A 203 -7.10 8.07 8.15
N SER A 204 -6.23 7.47 8.95
CA SER A 204 -6.33 6.07 9.33
C SER A 204 -6.69 6.02 10.80
N THR A 205 -7.78 5.33 11.14
CA THR A 205 -8.13 5.01 12.54
C THR A 205 -7.77 3.56 12.87
N MET A 206 -7.09 2.84 11.97
CA MET A 206 -6.83 1.40 12.13
C MET A 206 -6.01 1.10 13.38
N VAL A 207 -4.92 1.83 13.61
CA VAL A 207 -4.07 1.65 14.79
C VAL A 207 -4.84 2.02 16.05
N ASP A 208 -5.53 3.16 16.05
CA ASP A 208 -6.27 3.62 17.22
C ASP A 208 -7.39 2.63 17.57
N ASN A 209 -8.12 2.14 16.56
CA ASN A 209 -9.13 1.10 16.73
C ASN A 209 -8.53 -0.22 17.22
N TYR A 210 -7.35 -0.61 16.73
CA TYR A 210 -6.64 -1.80 17.23
C TYR A 210 -6.32 -1.64 18.72
N MET A 211 -5.67 -0.53 19.11
CA MET A 211 -5.32 -0.27 20.51
C MET A 211 -6.55 -0.21 21.41
N LEU A 212 -7.67 0.34 20.92
CA LEU A 212 -8.93 0.38 21.66
C LEU A 212 -9.54 -1.00 21.85
N LYS A 213 -9.56 -1.84 20.82
CA LYS A 213 -10.09 -3.21 20.89
C LYS A 213 -9.29 -4.06 21.87
N HIS A 214 -7.97 -3.90 21.82
CA HIS A 214 -7.01 -4.69 22.57
C HIS A 214 -6.63 -4.09 23.93
N ARG A 215 -7.33 -3.03 24.36
CA ARG A 215 -6.97 -2.24 25.54
C ARG A 215 -6.73 -3.11 26.79
N ILE A 216 -7.66 -4.02 27.09
CA ILE A 216 -7.57 -4.88 28.28
C ILE A 216 -6.29 -5.75 28.24
N ALA A 217 -6.00 -6.35 27.09
CA ALA A 217 -4.81 -7.18 26.90
C ALA A 217 -3.49 -6.39 26.88
N LEU A 218 -3.55 -5.08 26.65
CA LEU A 218 -2.40 -4.18 26.66
C LEU A 218 -2.15 -3.58 28.06
N GLU A 219 -3.20 -3.37 28.84
CA GLU A 219 -3.14 -2.79 30.19
C GLU A 219 -2.89 -3.85 31.28
N SER A 220 -3.19 -5.12 31.00
CA SER A 220 -3.07 -6.23 31.95
C SER A 220 -2.52 -7.49 31.27
N ASP A 221 -1.99 -8.43 32.04
CA ASP A 221 -1.59 -9.73 31.48
C ASP A 221 -2.84 -10.49 31.03
N ILE A 222 -2.98 -10.65 29.71
CA ILE A 222 -4.12 -11.31 29.11
C ILE A 222 -4.23 -12.78 29.52
N ARG A 223 -3.17 -13.40 30.05
CA ARG A 223 -3.24 -14.78 30.59
C ARG A 223 -3.95 -14.86 31.94
N ASP A 224 -3.98 -13.76 32.68
CA ASP A 224 -4.67 -13.67 33.97
C ASP A 224 -6.12 -13.19 33.82
N PHE A 225 -6.58 -12.99 32.58
CA PHE A 225 -7.91 -12.47 32.29
C PHE A 225 -9.03 -13.39 32.77
N TYR A 226 -8.83 -14.71 32.67
CA TYR A 226 -9.61 -15.70 33.40
C TYR A 226 -8.71 -16.45 34.37
N PHE A 227 -9.25 -16.76 35.54
CA PHE A 227 -8.55 -17.47 36.60
C PHE A 227 -9.51 -18.39 37.34
N ILE A 228 -8.96 -19.36 38.06
CA ILE A 228 -9.72 -20.24 38.95
C ILE A 228 -9.62 -19.65 40.36
N ASP A 229 -10.76 -19.43 41.02
CA ASP A 229 -10.76 -19.04 42.43
C ASP A 229 -10.37 -20.23 43.31
N ALA A 230 -9.35 -20.05 44.16
CA ALA A 230 -8.86 -21.09 45.06
C ALA A 230 -9.93 -21.57 46.08
N ALA A 231 -10.87 -20.69 46.46
CA ALA A 231 -11.88 -21.02 47.46
C ALA A 231 -13.04 -21.82 46.88
N THR A 232 -13.59 -21.37 45.74
CA THR A 232 -14.78 -21.97 45.11
C THR A 232 -14.47 -22.98 44.02
N LYS A 233 -13.25 -22.96 43.48
CA LYS A 233 -12.82 -23.68 42.26
C LYS A 233 -13.63 -23.29 41.01
N GLU A 234 -14.32 -22.17 41.04
CA GLU A 234 -15.04 -21.63 39.89
C GLU A 234 -14.12 -20.79 39.00
N VAL A 235 -14.47 -20.69 37.71
CA VAL A 235 -13.73 -19.90 36.73
C VAL A 235 -14.31 -18.49 36.70
N HIS A 236 -13.51 -17.51 37.10
CA HIS A 236 -13.86 -16.09 37.12
C HIS A 236 -13.11 -15.32 36.04
N CYS A 237 -13.72 -14.24 35.57
CA CYS A 237 -13.11 -13.22 34.73
C CYS A 237 -12.61 -12.06 35.60
N SER A 238 -11.52 -11.38 35.21
CA SER A 238 -11.05 -10.17 35.88
C SER A 238 -12.04 -9.00 35.86
N LEU A 239 -13.05 -9.05 34.99
CA LEU A 239 -14.14 -8.08 34.93
C LEU A 239 -15.35 -8.46 35.79
N ASP A 240 -15.36 -9.65 36.41
CA ASP A 240 -16.46 -10.08 37.27
C ASP A 240 -16.50 -9.23 38.56
N PRO A 241 -17.70 -8.91 39.10
CA PRO A 241 -17.81 -8.18 40.36
C PRO A 241 -17.13 -8.95 41.51
N GLY A 242 -16.19 -8.30 42.21
CA GLY A 242 -15.45 -8.92 43.33
C GLY A 242 -14.26 -9.78 42.91
N ALA A 243 -13.88 -9.80 41.62
CA ALA A 243 -12.74 -10.57 41.13
C ALA A 243 -11.38 -10.18 41.75
N ASP A 244 -11.26 -8.96 42.29
CA ASP A 244 -10.05 -8.48 42.96
C ASP A 244 -9.84 -9.10 44.35
N ASP A 245 -10.92 -9.55 44.99
CA ASP A 245 -10.89 -10.16 46.33
C ASP A 245 -10.65 -11.68 46.27
N CYS A 246 -10.69 -12.29 45.08
CA CYS A 246 -10.48 -13.72 44.88
C CYS A 246 -8.99 -14.11 44.92
N ALA A 247 -8.71 -15.28 45.49
CA ALA A 247 -7.38 -15.89 45.41
C ALA A 247 -7.20 -16.54 44.02
N LYS A 248 -6.46 -15.85 43.13
CA LYS A 248 -6.33 -16.23 41.71
C LYS A 248 -5.35 -17.39 41.52
N HIS A 249 -5.83 -18.52 41.00
CA HIS A 249 -4.99 -19.55 40.40
C HIS A 249 -4.96 -19.41 38.87
N PRO A 250 -3.77 -19.37 38.25
CA PRO A 250 -3.64 -19.20 36.81
C PRO A 250 -4.15 -20.45 36.08
N ILE A 251 -4.71 -20.24 34.89
CA ILE A 251 -5.19 -21.33 34.05
C ILE A 251 -4.01 -21.84 33.21
N GLU A 252 -3.58 -23.08 33.46
CA GLU A 252 -2.48 -23.69 32.69
C GLU A 252 -2.96 -24.37 31.41
N THR A 253 -4.18 -24.92 31.42
CA THR A 253 -4.76 -25.68 30.31
C THR A 253 -6.22 -25.29 30.05
N MET A 254 -6.62 -25.29 28.77
CA MET A 254 -7.97 -24.95 28.34
C MET A 254 -8.92 -26.15 28.50
N ASP A 255 -9.32 -26.40 29.73
CA ASP A 255 -10.27 -27.46 30.07
C ASP A 255 -11.71 -27.09 29.69
N GLU A 256 -12.59 -28.10 29.64
CA GLU A 256 -14.00 -27.95 29.25
C GLU A 256 -14.75 -26.92 30.11
N HIS A 257 -14.43 -26.84 31.41
CA HIS A 257 -15.02 -25.85 32.33
C HIS A 257 -14.67 -24.41 31.93
N VAL A 258 -13.43 -24.17 31.52
CA VAL A 258 -12.96 -22.85 31.07
C VAL A 258 -13.61 -22.50 29.74
N ILE A 259 -13.59 -23.43 28.77
CA ILE A 259 -14.21 -23.24 27.45
C ILE A 259 -15.71 -22.93 27.58
N ARG A 260 -16.41 -23.59 28.51
CA ARG A 260 -17.81 -23.31 28.81
C ARG A 260 -18.01 -21.89 29.35
N ARG A 261 -17.19 -21.46 30.32
CA ARG A 261 -17.25 -20.09 30.87
C ARG A 261 -17.03 -19.02 29.78
N LEU A 262 -16.02 -19.21 28.92
CA LEU A 262 -15.77 -18.30 27.78
C LEU A 262 -16.98 -18.23 26.85
N SER A 263 -17.57 -19.39 26.55
CA SER A 263 -18.73 -19.49 25.66
C SER A 263 -19.96 -18.78 26.23
N ASP A 264 -20.19 -18.90 27.54
CA ASP A 264 -21.29 -18.23 28.24
C ASP A 264 -21.12 -16.69 28.20
N ASP A 265 -19.89 -16.18 28.39
CA ASP A 265 -19.64 -14.74 28.28
C ASP A 265 -19.83 -14.24 26.84
N LEU A 266 -19.32 -14.96 25.84
CA LEU A 266 -19.51 -14.58 24.45
C LEU A 266 -21.00 -14.65 24.04
N LYS A 267 -21.78 -15.56 24.63
CA LYS A 267 -23.24 -15.63 24.44
C LYS A 267 -23.96 -14.44 25.07
N LYS A 268 -23.57 -14.02 26.29
CA LYS A 268 -24.09 -12.79 26.93
C LYS A 268 -23.78 -11.54 26.10
N LEU A 269 -22.63 -11.52 25.42
CA LEU A 269 -22.22 -10.45 24.51
C LEU A 269 -22.90 -10.52 23.13
N GLY A 270 -23.78 -11.50 22.89
CA GLY A 270 -24.55 -11.65 21.66
C GLY A 270 -23.78 -12.19 20.45
N LEU A 271 -22.57 -12.74 20.64
CA LEU A 271 -21.72 -13.24 19.56
C LEU A 271 -22.02 -14.69 19.14
N PHE A 272 -22.55 -15.50 20.06
CA PHE A 272 -22.92 -16.90 19.81
C PHE A 272 -24.35 -17.17 20.31
N PRO A 273 -25.38 -16.84 19.52
CA PRO A 273 -26.78 -17.03 19.94
C PRO A 273 -27.21 -18.51 19.94
N ASN A 274 -26.59 -19.34 19.11
CA ASN A 274 -26.83 -20.78 19.03
C ASN A 274 -25.63 -21.50 19.64
N ASP A 275 -25.84 -22.62 20.33
CA ASP A 275 -24.83 -23.40 21.08
C ASP A 275 -23.75 -24.08 20.18
N GLU A 276 -23.22 -23.35 19.18
CA GLU A 276 -22.12 -23.70 18.25
C GLU A 276 -20.73 -23.57 18.91
N TRP A 277 -20.65 -23.71 20.24
CA TRP A 277 -19.43 -23.53 21.04
C TRP A 277 -18.31 -24.50 20.64
N GLN A 278 -18.66 -25.67 20.08
CA GLN A 278 -17.71 -26.70 19.65
C GLN A 278 -16.75 -26.24 18.55
N THR A 279 -17.07 -25.18 17.81
CA THR A 279 -16.19 -24.64 16.75
C THR A 279 -15.41 -23.40 17.17
N LEU A 280 -15.77 -22.78 18.30
CA LEU A 280 -15.20 -21.57 18.90
C LEU A 280 -14.60 -20.60 17.86
N ASN A 281 -15.42 -20.26 16.85
CA ASN A 281 -14.97 -19.46 15.72
C ASN A 281 -14.87 -17.98 16.11
N LEU A 282 -13.73 -17.61 16.69
CA LEU A 282 -13.45 -16.26 17.17
C LEU A 282 -13.34 -15.20 16.06
N SER A 283 -13.44 -15.58 14.79
CA SER A 283 -13.55 -14.59 13.70
C SER A 283 -14.85 -13.78 13.79
N ARG A 284 -15.90 -14.29 14.45
CA ARG A 284 -17.14 -13.53 14.72
C ARG A 284 -16.93 -12.34 15.64
N VAL A 285 -15.88 -12.36 16.49
CA VAL A 285 -15.50 -11.20 17.31
C VAL A 285 -15.15 -9.99 16.44
N ASP A 286 -14.64 -10.24 15.22
CA ASP A 286 -14.35 -9.17 14.26
C ASP A 286 -15.61 -8.56 13.63
N GLU A 287 -16.81 -9.11 13.86
CA GLU A 287 -18.08 -8.52 13.42
C GLU A 287 -18.53 -7.34 14.30
N LEU A 288 -17.98 -7.21 15.53
CA LEU A 288 -18.20 -6.09 16.46
C LEU A 288 -17.49 -4.78 16.03
N GLN A 289 -16.99 -4.72 14.79
CA GLN A 289 -16.20 -3.63 14.22
C GLN A 289 -16.82 -2.22 14.33
N ARG A 290 -18.13 -2.08 14.56
CA ARG A 290 -18.81 -0.78 14.51
C ARG A 290 -18.66 0.05 15.79
N GLU A 291 -18.43 -0.57 16.95
CA GLU A 291 -18.33 0.11 18.26
C GLU A 291 -17.12 -0.37 19.07
N CYS A 292 -15.91 -0.17 18.52
CA CYS A 292 -14.65 -0.64 19.12
C CYS A 292 -14.35 -0.11 20.53
N SER A 293 -15.04 0.96 20.94
CA SER A 293 -14.88 1.61 22.25
C SER A 293 -15.88 1.13 23.30
N SER A 294 -16.84 0.26 22.95
CA SER A 294 -17.79 -0.26 23.94
C SER A 294 -17.11 -1.26 24.88
N ALA A 295 -17.57 -1.30 26.13
CA ALA A 295 -17.08 -2.26 27.12
C ALA A 295 -17.28 -3.69 26.63
N ASP A 296 -18.43 -3.98 26.02
CA ASP A 296 -18.77 -5.28 25.45
C ASP A 296 -17.82 -5.69 24.32
N SER A 297 -17.45 -4.76 23.43
CA SER A 297 -16.46 -5.03 22.39
C SER A 297 -15.09 -5.31 22.99
N GLN A 298 -14.65 -4.51 23.97
CA GLN A 298 -13.35 -4.72 24.61
C GLN A 298 -13.30 -6.05 25.35
N HIS A 299 -14.38 -6.41 26.04
CA HIS A 299 -14.54 -7.70 26.70
C HIS A 299 -14.46 -8.85 25.69
N ALA A 300 -15.19 -8.79 24.57
CA ALA A 300 -15.14 -9.82 23.54
C ALA A 300 -13.73 -10.01 22.95
N TYR A 301 -13.00 -8.91 22.72
CA TYR A 301 -11.61 -8.96 22.25
C TYR A 301 -10.67 -9.55 23.31
N ALA A 302 -10.86 -9.22 24.59
CA ALA A 302 -10.09 -9.82 25.68
C ALA A 302 -10.29 -11.33 25.79
N ILE A 303 -11.53 -11.82 25.67
CA ILE A 303 -11.84 -13.26 25.63
C ILE A 303 -11.09 -13.94 24.48
N ARG A 304 -11.11 -13.33 23.30
CA ARG A 304 -10.39 -13.84 22.12
C ARG A 304 -8.89 -13.91 22.38
N ASP A 305 -8.30 -12.83 22.86
CA ASP A 305 -6.87 -12.72 23.06
C ASP A 305 -6.39 -13.67 24.18
N PHE A 306 -7.20 -13.87 25.24
CA PHE A 306 -6.99 -14.90 26.27
C PHE A 306 -6.97 -16.31 25.65
N TYR A 307 -7.97 -16.65 24.82
CA TYR A 307 -8.00 -17.95 24.17
C TYR A 307 -6.80 -18.17 23.24
N LEU A 308 -6.44 -17.16 22.45
CA LEU A 308 -5.32 -17.24 21.52
C LEU A 308 -3.96 -17.36 22.23
N SER A 309 -3.78 -16.71 23.38
CA SER A 309 -2.53 -16.77 24.16
C SER A 309 -2.26 -18.14 24.77
N HIS A 310 -3.30 -18.94 25.01
CA HIS A 310 -3.22 -20.33 25.48
C HIS A 310 -3.11 -21.33 24.32
N LYS A 311 -3.84 -21.10 23.22
CA LYS A 311 -3.81 -22.00 22.06
C LYS A 311 -2.50 -21.90 21.26
N TYR A 312 -1.92 -20.70 21.20
CA TYR A 312 -0.72 -20.43 20.42
C TYR A 312 0.33 -19.77 21.32
N PRO A 313 1.39 -20.50 21.75
CA PRO A 313 2.40 -19.96 22.67
C PRO A 313 3.13 -18.71 22.17
N GLU A 314 3.21 -18.51 20.84
CA GLU A 314 3.85 -17.36 20.22
C GLU A 314 2.91 -16.15 20.07
N TYR A 315 1.62 -16.30 20.38
CA TYR A 315 0.65 -15.22 20.24
C TYR A 315 0.94 -14.10 21.24
N ARG A 316 1.04 -12.87 20.74
CA ARG A 316 1.17 -11.66 21.54
C ARG A 316 0.36 -10.54 20.90
N VAL A 317 -0.35 -9.80 21.74
CA VAL A 317 -0.99 -8.55 21.33
C VAL A 317 0.12 -7.53 21.06
N VAL A 318 0.03 -6.82 19.93
CA VAL A 318 1.08 -5.88 19.55
C VAL A 318 0.79 -4.52 20.14
N ASP A 319 1.70 -4.01 20.95
CA ASP A 319 1.64 -2.69 21.56
C ASP A 319 2.28 -1.59 20.70
N ASP A 320 3.22 -1.95 19.80
CA ASP A 320 3.93 -0.98 18.95
C ASP A 320 3.04 -0.45 17.79
N PRO A 321 2.61 0.83 17.83
CA PRO A 321 1.83 1.41 16.76
C PRO A 321 2.58 1.49 15.42
N TYR A 322 3.91 1.56 15.43
CA TYR A 322 4.70 1.63 14.19
C TYR A 322 4.77 0.27 13.50
N TYR A 323 4.90 -0.81 14.29
CA TYR A 323 4.79 -2.16 13.77
C TYR A 323 3.39 -2.42 13.19
N LEU A 324 2.32 -1.98 13.87
CA LEU A 324 0.96 -2.08 13.36
C LEU A 324 0.78 -1.34 12.01
N GLU A 325 1.36 -0.14 11.89
CA GLU A 325 1.33 0.61 10.62
C GLU A 325 2.15 -0.07 9.50
N SER A 326 3.09 -0.97 9.83
CA SER A 326 3.86 -1.72 8.83
C SER A 326 2.99 -2.67 7.99
N PHE A 327 1.80 -3.05 8.49
CA PHE A 327 0.85 -3.89 7.77
C PHE A 327 -0.05 -3.12 6.81
N VAL A 328 -0.12 -1.79 6.92
CA VAL A 328 -0.94 -0.95 6.03
C VAL A 328 -0.10 -0.25 4.98
N ASN A 329 -0.75 0.18 3.91
CA ASN A 329 -0.09 0.95 2.85
C ASN A 329 0.54 2.24 3.39
N HIS A 330 1.73 2.60 2.89
CA HIS A 330 2.47 3.84 3.19
C HIS A 330 1.67 5.15 3.36
N ARG A 331 0.50 5.32 2.72
CA ARG A 331 -0.33 6.53 2.85
C ARG A 331 -1.07 6.61 4.19
N TYR A 332 -1.34 5.47 4.80
CA TYR A 332 -2.05 5.34 6.07
C TYR A 332 -1.10 5.25 7.27
N ARG A 333 0.22 5.28 7.04
CA ARG A 333 1.26 5.20 8.06
C ARG A 333 1.55 6.58 8.66
N THR A 334 0.55 7.20 9.26
CA THR A 334 0.61 8.59 9.73
C THR A 334 1.55 8.75 10.93
N LYS A 335 1.51 7.84 11.90
CA LYS A 335 2.37 7.90 13.09
C LYS A 335 3.84 7.63 12.73
N THR A 336 4.08 6.69 11.83
CA THR A 336 5.42 6.40 11.28
C THR A 336 5.96 7.60 10.52
N LEU A 337 5.12 8.25 9.69
CA LEU A 337 5.50 9.46 8.98
C LEU A 337 5.84 10.59 9.96
N GLU A 338 5.05 10.77 11.02
CA GLU A 338 5.29 11.77 12.05
C GLU A 338 6.66 11.57 12.72
N ARG A 339 6.93 10.36 13.21
CA ARG A 339 8.23 9.99 13.80
C ARG A 339 9.39 10.26 12.84
N ASP A 340 9.31 9.73 11.61
CA ASP A 340 10.38 9.85 10.63
C ASP A 340 10.58 11.31 10.17
N LEU A 341 9.51 12.11 10.12
CA LEU A 341 9.59 13.54 9.82
C LEU A 341 10.26 14.30 10.95
N GLY A 342 9.95 13.98 12.21
CA GLY A 342 10.62 14.56 13.38
C GLY A 342 12.12 14.35 13.34
N VAL A 343 12.57 13.10 13.15
CA VAL A 343 14.00 12.77 13.01
C VAL A 343 14.65 13.59 11.89
N LYS A 344 13.97 13.72 10.75
CA LYS A 344 14.52 14.45 9.61
C LYS A 344 14.51 15.96 9.81
N TYR A 345 13.50 16.48 10.50
CA TYR A 345 13.39 17.90 10.83
C TYR A 345 14.46 18.30 11.83
N ASP A 346 14.69 17.49 12.87
CA ASP A 346 15.77 17.70 13.83
C ASP A 346 17.14 17.74 13.15
N ASN A 347 17.40 16.82 12.22
CA ASN A 347 18.63 16.84 11.41
C ASN A 347 18.73 18.09 10.52
N TRP A 348 17.60 18.58 9.99
CA TRP A 348 17.58 19.84 9.23
C TRP A 348 17.85 21.05 10.12
N LEU A 349 17.32 21.11 11.34
CA LEU A 349 17.63 22.17 12.31
C LEU A 349 19.13 22.16 12.67
N ARG A 350 19.69 20.99 13.00
CA ARG A 350 21.12 20.82 13.31
C ARG A 350 22.05 21.23 12.18
N SER A 351 21.60 21.14 10.93
CA SER A 351 22.38 21.57 9.76
C SER A 351 22.29 23.08 9.46
N GLY A 352 21.72 23.88 10.38
CA GLY A 352 21.56 25.32 10.21
C GLY A 352 20.31 25.72 9.41
N ALA A 353 19.29 24.86 9.40
CA ALA A 353 17.98 25.10 8.77
C ALA A 353 18.06 25.76 7.37
N PRO A 354 18.84 25.20 6.42
CA PRO A 354 19.03 25.82 5.12
C PRO A 354 17.68 26.00 4.42
N LYS A 355 17.48 27.17 3.82
CA LYS A 355 16.26 27.46 3.05
C LYS A 355 16.08 26.36 1.99
N PRO A 356 14.85 25.82 1.81
CA PRO A 356 14.59 24.85 0.78
C PRO A 356 14.98 25.48 -0.56
N LEU A 357 15.86 24.80 -1.29
CA LEU A 357 16.24 25.22 -2.63
C LEU A 357 14.96 25.46 -3.44
N PRO A 358 14.76 26.67 -4.00
CA PRO A 358 13.60 26.93 -4.82
C PRO A 358 13.58 25.89 -5.93
N ARG A 359 12.39 25.32 -6.22
CA ARG A 359 12.27 24.36 -7.32
C ARG A 359 12.88 25.00 -8.57
N PRO A 360 13.75 24.30 -9.33
CA PRO A 360 14.31 24.87 -10.55
C PRO A 360 13.15 25.29 -11.43
N ILE A 361 13.03 26.61 -11.59
CA ILE A 361 11.95 27.22 -12.34
C ILE A 361 12.26 26.90 -13.80
N GLY A 362 11.37 26.15 -14.46
CA GLY A 362 11.53 25.81 -15.87
C GLY A 362 11.79 27.09 -16.67
N HIS A 363 12.67 27.02 -17.68
CA HIS A 363 13.24 28.18 -18.39
C HIS A 363 12.19 29.24 -18.79
N LYS A 364 10.98 28.79 -19.16
CA LYS A 364 9.81 29.62 -19.49
C LYS A 364 9.34 30.57 -18.39
N TYR A 365 9.54 30.23 -17.11
CA TYR A 365 9.01 30.97 -15.97
C TYR A 365 10.11 31.71 -15.18
N GLN A 366 11.38 31.59 -15.58
CA GLN A 366 12.50 32.22 -14.88
C GLN A 366 12.42 33.74 -14.90
N THR A 367 12.02 34.34 -16.02
CA THR A 367 11.79 35.78 -16.15
C THR A 367 10.63 36.25 -15.29
N LEU A 368 9.52 35.50 -15.23
CA LEU A 368 8.39 35.84 -14.36
C LEU A 368 8.76 35.73 -12.88
N ALA A 369 9.60 34.77 -12.52
CA ALA A 369 10.09 34.60 -11.16
C ALA A 369 11.06 35.71 -10.76
N LYS A 370 12.03 36.05 -11.62
CA LYS A 370 12.90 37.23 -11.45
C LYS A 370 12.08 38.51 -11.35
N TRP A 371 11.02 38.65 -12.14
CA TRP A 371 10.10 39.78 -12.07
C TRP A 371 9.37 39.84 -10.73
N LYS A 372 8.84 38.71 -10.23
CA LYS A 372 8.11 38.66 -8.95
C LYS A 372 8.99 38.75 -7.71
N SER A 373 10.28 38.42 -7.81
CA SER A 373 11.24 38.62 -6.71
C SER A 373 11.61 40.09 -6.50
N LEU A 374 11.36 40.96 -7.49
CA LEU A 374 11.55 42.40 -7.34
C LEU A 374 10.46 43.02 -6.46
N SER A 375 10.83 44.05 -5.70
CA SER A 375 9.88 44.82 -4.89
C SER A 375 8.78 45.44 -5.75
N ARG A 376 7.62 45.75 -5.16
CA ARG A 376 6.48 46.36 -5.88
C ARG A 376 6.88 47.69 -6.53
N GLY A 377 7.70 48.50 -5.85
CA GLY A 377 8.21 49.77 -6.38
C GLY A 377 9.19 49.59 -7.54
N THR A 378 10.12 48.63 -7.41
CA THR A 378 11.09 48.32 -8.48
C THR A 378 10.39 47.83 -9.75
N ARG A 379 9.36 46.98 -9.61
CA ARG A 379 8.55 46.53 -10.76
C ARG A 379 7.81 47.68 -11.44
N ARG A 380 7.24 48.61 -10.67
CA ARG A 380 6.56 49.79 -11.23
C ARG A 380 7.52 50.68 -12.01
N ARG A 381 8.69 50.98 -11.43
CA ARG A 381 9.74 51.77 -12.09
C ARG A 381 10.17 51.17 -13.43
N LEU A 382 10.43 49.86 -13.46
CA LEU A 382 10.81 49.16 -14.69
C LEU A 382 9.66 49.12 -15.71
N VAL A 383 8.41 48.98 -15.27
CA VAL A 383 7.26 49.12 -16.18
C VAL A 383 7.22 50.50 -16.79
N ASP A 384 7.38 51.55 -15.98
CA ASP A 384 7.32 52.93 -16.47
C ASP A 384 8.48 53.23 -17.44
N GLU A 385 9.68 52.75 -17.13
CA GLU A 385 10.88 52.91 -17.96
C GLU A 385 10.77 52.23 -19.33
N TYR A 386 10.21 51.02 -19.39
CA TYR A 386 10.21 50.21 -20.63
C TYR A 386 8.90 50.24 -21.42
N LEU A 387 7.74 50.49 -20.78
CA LEU A 387 6.45 50.58 -21.47
C LEU A 387 6.04 52.01 -21.81
N TYR A 388 6.56 53.00 -21.09
CA TYR A 388 6.34 54.42 -21.34
C TYR A 388 7.68 55.15 -21.47
N PRO A 389 8.51 54.80 -22.46
CA PRO A 389 9.74 55.55 -22.69
C PRO A 389 9.37 57.02 -22.86
N ARG A 390 9.98 57.89 -22.05
CA ARG A 390 9.79 59.34 -22.17
C ARG A 390 10.08 59.70 -23.63
N LYS A 391 9.14 60.38 -24.29
CA LYS A 391 9.42 60.99 -25.59
C LYS A 391 10.67 61.85 -25.39
N VAL A 392 11.71 61.57 -26.14
CA VAL A 392 12.85 62.47 -26.24
C VAL A 392 12.29 63.75 -26.84
N ASP A 393 12.25 64.82 -26.05
CA ASP A 393 11.81 66.13 -26.53
C ASP A 393 12.73 66.56 -27.66
N GLN A 394 12.22 66.49 -28.90
CA GLN A 394 12.83 67.09 -30.07
C GLN A 394 12.59 68.61 -30.01
N THR A 395 13.32 69.28 -29.12
CA THR A 395 13.44 70.74 -29.11
C THR A 395 14.85 71.13 -28.72
N THR A 396 15.75 70.99 -29.70
CA THR A 396 16.86 71.91 -29.97
C THR A 396 17.28 71.69 -31.43
N ALA A 397 16.42 72.14 -32.34
CA ALA A 397 16.90 72.61 -33.64
C ALA A 397 17.18 74.10 -33.44
N ASP A 398 18.43 74.44 -33.15
CA ASP A 398 18.90 75.82 -33.29
C ASP A 398 19.23 76.08 -34.77
N PRO A 399 18.88 77.26 -35.31
CA PRO A 399 19.23 77.66 -36.65
C PRO A 399 20.68 78.14 -36.71
N ILE A 400 21.32 77.82 -37.83
CA ILE A 400 22.45 78.46 -38.52
C ILE A 400 23.11 79.66 -37.79
N THR A 401 24.41 79.49 -37.51
CA THR A 401 25.45 80.31 -38.16
C THR A 401 26.51 79.41 -38.76
#